data_AF-A0A1I7EXC4-F1
#
_entry.id   AF-A0A1I7EXC4-F1
#
_cell.length_a   1.000
_cell.length_b   1.000
_cell.length_c   1.000
_cell.angle_alpha   90.00
_cell.angle_beta   90.00
_cell.angle_gamma   90.00
#
_symmetry.space_group_name_H-M   'P 1'
#
loop_
_entity.id
_entity.type
_entity.pdbx_description
1 polymer ?
#
loop_
_entity_poly.entity_id
_entity_poly.type
_entity_poly.pdbx_seq_one_letter_code
_entity_poly.pdbx_strand_id
1 'polypeptide(L)'
;MNIIKQILIQDLERINLQEHRDGKVRFNSIFIRHHPYLCLAMVIAYAFMAALMWYAPYFGTWSLLAFTVAFIAMAAVLLFDIKPVYHFEDIDVLDLRVCYNGEWFVSEQVSKKAVNQILTHPQVPSEIKNNIKYIMKKKQSICFYDVFMLTCSEQSPYVQSMIMVNKSAISSTN
;
A
#
# COMPACT_ATOMS: atom_id res chain seq x y z
N MET A 1 2.66 -21.90 16.07
CA MET A 1 2.43 -20.81 15.10
C MET A 1 0.96 -20.81 14.72
N ASN A 2 0.29 -19.65 14.71
CA ASN A 2 -1.11 -19.54 14.28
C ASN A 2 -1.18 -19.94 12.79
N ILE A 3 -1.98 -20.96 12.45
CA ILE A 3 -2.10 -21.48 11.08
C ILE A 3 -2.45 -20.38 10.06
N ILE A 4 -3.21 -19.37 10.49
CA ILE A 4 -3.60 -18.26 9.62
C ILE A 4 -2.38 -17.41 9.25
N LYS A 5 -1.48 -17.15 10.22
CA LYS A 5 -0.21 -16.44 9.97
C LYS A 5 0.62 -17.21 8.92
N GLN A 6 0.69 -18.53 9.00
CA GLN A 6 1.42 -19.34 8.03
C GLN A 6 0.82 -19.24 6.61
N ILE A 7 -0.52 -19.29 6.49
CA ILE A 7 -1.20 -19.14 5.19
C ILE A 7 -0.93 -17.76 4.59
N LEU A 8 -0.97 -16.69 5.41
CA LEU A 8 -0.71 -15.33 4.95
C LEU A 8 0.74 -15.13 4.52
N ILE A 9 1.72 -15.65 5.29
CA ILE A 9 3.13 -15.62 4.90
C ILE A 9 3.34 -16.31 3.56
N GLN A 10 2.77 -17.49 3.35
CA GLN A 10 2.88 -18.22 2.09
C GLN A 10 2.27 -17.44 0.91
N ASP A 11 1.18 -16.72 1.13
CA ASP A 11 0.57 -15.90 0.08
C ASP A 11 1.39 -14.64 -0.22
N LEU A 12 1.97 -13.99 0.80
CA LEU A 12 2.90 -12.86 0.62
C LEU A 12 4.17 -13.30 -0.12
N GLU A 13 4.76 -14.44 0.24
CA GLU A 13 5.92 -15.01 -0.47
C GLU A 13 5.61 -15.27 -1.94
N ARG A 14 4.43 -15.83 -2.23
CA ARG A 14 3.96 -16.03 -3.61
C ARG A 14 3.89 -14.70 -4.36
N ILE A 15 3.34 -13.65 -3.74
CA ILE A 15 3.25 -12.30 -4.34
C ILE A 15 4.67 -11.75 -4.59
N ASN A 16 5.56 -11.83 -3.61
CA ASN A 16 6.94 -11.35 -3.73
C ASN A 16 7.68 -12.02 -4.90
N LEU A 17 7.50 -13.34 -5.06
CA LEU A 17 8.09 -14.10 -6.16
C LEU A 17 7.46 -13.73 -7.51
N GLN A 18 6.14 -13.62 -7.58
CA GLN A 18 5.40 -13.33 -8.81
C GLN A 18 5.67 -11.91 -9.33
N GLU A 19 5.80 -10.94 -8.44
CA GLU A 19 6.04 -9.53 -8.80
C GLU A 19 7.54 -9.15 -8.81
N HIS A 20 8.41 -10.11 -8.50
CA HIS A 20 9.86 -9.91 -8.35
C HIS A 20 10.19 -8.74 -7.42
N ARG A 21 9.50 -8.68 -6.27
CA ARG A 21 9.78 -7.70 -5.21
C ARG A 21 11.16 -8.01 -4.62
N ASP A 22 12.12 -7.12 -4.86
CA ASP A 22 13.50 -7.26 -4.40
C ASP A 22 13.93 -6.14 -3.44
N GLY A 23 13.05 -5.18 -3.15
CA GLY A 23 13.33 -4.03 -2.28
C GLY A 23 14.35 -3.06 -2.86
N LYS A 24 14.77 -3.22 -4.11
CA LYS A 24 15.81 -2.38 -4.72
C LYS A 24 15.19 -1.17 -5.41
N VAL A 25 15.92 -0.06 -5.35
CA VAL A 25 15.59 1.15 -6.11
C VAL A 25 15.80 0.86 -7.59
N ARG A 26 14.74 1.00 -8.39
CA ARG A 26 14.79 0.84 -9.84
C ARG A 26 14.49 2.17 -10.49
N PHE A 27 15.25 2.48 -11.54
CA PHE A 27 14.91 3.61 -12.39
C PHE A 27 13.72 3.21 -13.26
N ASN A 28 12.57 3.79 -12.96
CA ASN A 28 11.32 3.41 -13.58
C ASN A 28 10.81 4.51 -14.51
N SER A 29 11.00 4.28 -15.81
CA SER A 29 10.44 5.14 -16.87
C SER A 29 8.91 5.03 -16.98
N ILE A 30 8.24 4.20 -16.15
CA ILE A 30 6.78 4.13 -16.10
C ILE A 30 6.17 5.51 -15.87
N PHE A 31 6.72 6.36 -14.99
CA PHE A 31 6.19 7.71 -14.77
C PHE A 31 6.15 8.53 -16.07
N ILE A 32 7.24 8.51 -16.85
CA ILE A 32 7.34 9.21 -18.14
C ILE A 32 6.34 8.64 -19.15
N ARG A 33 6.17 7.31 -19.18
CA ARG A 33 5.28 6.64 -20.15
C ARG A 33 3.80 6.78 -19.80
N HIS A 34 3.45 6.74 -18.52
CA HIS A 34 2.06 6.76 -18.05
C HIS A 34 1.52 8.18 -17.91
N HIS A 35 2.39 9.14 -17.58
CA HIS A 35 2.03 10.55 -17.42
C HIS A 35 2.88 11.48 -18.31
N PRO A 36 2.89 11.29 -19.64
CA PRO A 36 3.75 12.05 -20.54
C PRO A 36 3.42 13.55 -20.55
N TYR A 37 2.14 13.92 -20.42
CA TYR A 37 1.71 15.31 -20.35
C TYR A 37 2.17 16.00 -19.07
N LEU A 38 2.19 15.28 -17.94
CA LEU A 38 2.69 15.83 -16.68
C LEU A 38 4.19 16.07 -16.76
N CYS A 39 4.93 15.12 -17.33
CA CYS A 39 6.37 15.26 -17.57
C CYS A 39 6.67 16.45 -18.50
N LEU A 40 5.89 16.62 -19.58
CA LEU A 40 6.02 17.76 -20.49
C LEU A 40 5.73 19.08 -19.78
N ALA A 41 4.64 19.14 -19.00
CA ALA A 41 4.27 20.32 -18.23
C ALA A 41 5.37 20.73 -17.24
N MET A 42 6.00 19.76 -16.55
CA MET A 42 7.14 20.02 -15.66
C MET A 42 8.31 20.67 -16.41
N VAL A 43 8.67 20.15 -17.58
CA VAL A 43 9.79 20.69 -18.38
C VAL A 43 9.47 22.09 -18.90
N ILE A 44 8.24 22.33 -19.38
CA ILE A 44 7.80 23.65 -19.84
C ILE A 44 7.82 24.66 -18.68
N ALA A 45 7.29 24.28 -17.52
CA ALA A 45 7.27 25.14 -16.34
C ALA A 45 8.70 25.47 -15.86
N TYR A 46 9.59 24.48 -15.85
CA TYR A 46 11.00 24.68 -15.54
C TYR A 46 11.67 25.64 -16.54
N ALA A 47 11.47 25.44 -17.85
CA ALA A 47 12.05 26.30 -18.88
C ALA A 47 11.58 27.75 -18.75
N PHE A 48 10.29 27.95 -18.48
CA PHE A 48 9.73 29.29 -18.26
C PHE A 48 10.33 29.95 -17.01
N MET A 49 10.44 29.21 -15.90
CA MET A 49 11.04 29.72 -14.68
C MET A 49 12.53 30.05 -14.85
N ALA A 50 13.28 29.17 -15.52
CA ALA A 50 14.70 29.39 -15.81
C ALA A 50 14.90 30.62 -16.71
N ALA A 51 14.04 30.84 -17.70
CA ALA A 51 14.07 32.04 -18.53
C ALA A 51 13.82 33.31 -17.70
N LEU A 52 12.81 33.32 -16.83
CA LEU A 52 12.53 34.45 -15.95
C LEU A 52 13.71 34.77 -15.03
N MET A 53 14.32 33.74 -14.43
CA MET A 53 15.50 33.89 -13.59
C MET A 53 16.71 34.40 -14.39
N TRP A 54 16.85 34.02 -15.66
CA TRP A 54 17.93 34.51 -16.54
C TRP A 54 17.78 35.99 -16.88
N TYR A 55 16.56 36.46 -17.13
CA TYR A 55 16.29 37.87 -17.46
C TYR A 55 16.24 38.79 -16.25
N ALA A 56 15.95 38.25 -15.07
CA ALA A 56 15.85 39.04 -13.85
C ALA A 56 17.25 39.43 -13.33
N PRO A 57 17.52 40.72 -13.07
CA PRO A 57 18.84 41.19 -12.64
C PRO A 57 19.22 40.76 -11.21
N TYR A 58 18.28 40.18 -10.46
CA TYR A 58 18.47 39.76 -9.08
C TYR A 58 19.01 38.32 -8.94
N PHE A 59 18.81 37.47 -9.95
CA PHE A 59 19.21 36.06 -9.89
C PHE A 59 20.53 35.86 -10.63
N GLY A 60 21.56 35.43 -9.89
CA GLY A 60 22.83 35.06 -10.48
C GLY A 60 22.80 33.67 -11.13
N THR A 61 23.85 33.36 -11.88
CA THR A 61 24.06 32.02 -12.47
C THR A 61 24.06 30.90 -11.43
N TRP A 62 24.51 31.19 -10.20
CA TRP A 62 24.47 30.23 -9.08
C TRP A 62 23.05 29.89 -8.63
N SER A 63 22.14 30.87 -8.61
CA SER A 63 20.74 30.66 -8.26
C SER A 63 20.03 29.79 -9.29
N LEU A 64 20.31 30.03 -10.58
CA LEU A 64 19.84 29.19 -11.67
C LEU A 64 20.35 27.76 -11.52
N LEU A 65 21.64 27.56 -11.29
CA LEU A 65 22.23 26.24 -11.10
C LEU A 65 21.59 25.51 -9.92
N ALA A 66 21.44 26.17 -8.77
CA ALA A 66 20.79 25.60 -7.60
C ALA A 66 19.33 25.18 -7.90
N PHE A 67 18.58 26.03 -8.61
CA PHE A 67 17.21 25.73 -9.03
C PHE A 67 17.15 24.54 -10.00
N THR A 68 18.04 24.48 -10.99
CA THR A 68 18.16 23.35 -11.91
C THR A 68 18.48 22.05 -11.18
N VAL A 69 19.44 22.08 -10.25
CA VAL A 69 19.80 20.90 -9.44
C VAL A 69 18.60 20.45 -8.59
N ALA A 70 17.89 21.38 -7.95
CA ALA A 70 16.70 21.06 -7.17
C ALA A 70 15.59 20.45 -8.04
N PHE A 71 15.36 21.00 -9.24
CA PHE A 71 14.40 20.45 -10.20
C PHE A 71 14.79 19.03 -10.63
N ILE A 72 16.05 18.79 -10.99
CA ILE A 72 16.54 17.46 -11.38
C ILE A 72 16.42 16.49 -10.19
N ALA A 73 16.74 16.92 -8.97
CA ALA A 73 16.61 16.08 -7.79
C ALA A 73 15.15 15.66 -7.55
N MET A 74 14.21 16.61 -7.60
CA MET A 74 12.78 16.32 -7.46
C MET A 74 12.25 15.44 -8.59
N ALA A 75 12.66 15.71 -9.83
CA ALA A 75 12.31 14.87 -10.97
C ALA A 75 12.90 13.46 -10.83
N ALA A 76 14.12 13.33 -10.33
CA ALA A 76 14.76 12.04 -10.10
C ALA A 76 13.99 11.22 -9.05
N VAL A 77 13.54 11.84 -7.95
CA VAL A 77 12.67 11.18 -6.96
C VAL A 77 11.46 10.55 -7.65
N LEU A 78 10.74 11.29 -8.49
CA LEU A 78 9.57 10.78 -9.22
C LEU A 78 9.88 9.65 -10.22
N LEU A 79 11.13 9.54 -10.67
CA LEU A 79 11.58 8.51 -11.61
C LEU A 79 12.07 7.24 -10.91
N PHE A 80 12.24 7.28 -9.59
CA PHE A 80 12.61 6.12 -8.80
C PHE A 80 11.37 5.43 -8.24
N ASP A 81 11.34 4.12 -8.42
CA ASP A 81 10.33 3.21 -7.91
C ASP A 81 11.05 2.13 -7.08
N ILE A 82 10.50 1.81 -5.91
CA ILE A 82 11.05 0.80 -5.00
C ILE A 82 9.97 -0.22 -4.71
N LYS A 83 10.08 -1.46 -5.17
CA LYS A 83 9.11 -2.49 -4.80
C LYS A 83 9.54 -3.18 -3.51
N PRO A 84 9.07 -2.75 -2.32
CA PRO A 84 9.46 -3.36 -1.06
C PRO A 84 9.02 -4.82 -1.04
N VAL A 85 9.84 -5.67 -0.43
CA VAL A 85 9.47 -7.07 -0.16
C VAL A 85 8.42 -7.06 0.94
N TYR A 86 7.29 -7.75 0.71
CA TYR A 86 6.26 -7.86 1.73
C TYR A 86 6.66 -8.89 2.80
N HIS A 87 6.61 -8.48 4.06
CA HIS A 87 6.67 -9.38 5.21
C HIS A 87 5.40 -9.27 6.03
N PHE A 88 5.06 -10.34 6.75
CA PHE A 88 3.86 -10.36 7.58
C PHE A 88 3.97 -9.39 8.77
N GLU A 89 5.18 -9.22 9.29
CA GLU A 89 5.50 -8.34 10.41
C GLU A 89 5.28 -6.85 10.07
N ASP A 90 5.30 -6.50 8.77
CA ASP A 90 5.16 -5.13 8.30
C ASP A 90 3.70 -4.70 8.10
N ILE A 91 2.71 -5.58 8.31
CA ILE A 91 1.30 -5.30 8.00
C ILE A 91 0.73 -4.11 8.80
N ASP A 92 1.17 -3.93 10.06
CA ASP A 92 0.73 -2.85 10.96
C ASP A 92 1.79 -1.75 11.13
N VAL A 93 2.94 -1.87 10.45
CA VAL A 93 4.03 -0.90 10.53
C VAL A 93 3.92 0.07 9.36
N LEU A 94 4.10 1.36 9.66
CA LEU A 94 4.16 2.39 8.63
C LEU A 94 5.52 2.32 7.90
N ASP A 95 5.61 1.52 6.84
CA ASP A 95 6.73 1.58 5.89
C ASP A 95 6.48 2.68 4.84
N LEU A 96 7.30 3.73 4.88
CA LEU A 96 7.21 4.85 3.95
C LEU A 96 7.47 4.45 2.49
N ARG A 97 8.21 3.36 2.22
CA ARG A 97 8.46 2.88 0.84
C ARG A 97 7.20 2.30 0.22
N VAL A 98 6.47 1.53 1.02
CA VAL A 98 5.18 0.93 0.69
C VAL A 98 4.17 2.06 0.43
N CYS A 99 4.10 3.05 1.33
CA CYS A 99 3.25 4.24 1.17
C CYS A 99 3.63 5.12 -0.04
N TYR A 100 4.93 5.30 -0.30
CA TYR A 100 5.43 6.12 -1.42
C TYR A 100 4.92 5.62 -2.77
N ASN A 101 4.82 4.30 -2.92
CA ASN A 101 4.34 3.67 -4.14
C ASN A 101 2.84 3.40 -4.17
N GLY A 102 2.11 3.71 -3.09
CA GLY A 102 0.67 3.48 -2.97
C GLY A 102 0.28 2.00 -2.87
N GLU A 103 1.24 1.10 -2.70
CA GLU A 103 1.01 -0.31 -2.40
C GLU A 103 0.79 -0.37 -0.89
N TRP A 104 -0.38 -0.77 -0.37
CA TRP A 104 -0.62 -0.81 1.08
C TRP A 104 -1.40 -2.07 1.46
N PHE A 105 -1.12 -2.67 2.61
CA PHE A 105 -1.77 -3.94 3.02
C PHE A 105 -3.30 -3.82 3.21
N VAL A 106 -3.82 -2.60 3.28
CA VAL A 106 -5.25 -2.29 3.32
C VAL A 106 -5.90 -2.42 1.94
N SER A 107 -5.16 -2.23 0.85
CA SER A 107 -5.63 -2.43 -0.52
C SER A 107 -5.18 -3.78 -1.12
N GLU A 108 -4.11 -4.37 -0.61
CA GLU A 108 -3.59 -5.66 -1.08
C GLU A 108 -4.54 -6.81 -0.73
N GLN A 109 -5.05 -7.49 -1.76
CA GLN A 109 -6.05 -8.54 -1.59
C GLN A 109 -5.41 -9.89 -1.30
N VAL A 110 -5.98 -10.62 -0.34
CA VAL A 110 -5.59 -12.02 -0.10
C VAL A 110 -6.08 -12.88 -1.26
N SER A 111 -5.23 -13.77 -1.75
CA SER A 111 -5.57 -14.68 -2.84
C SER A 111 -6.77 -15.55 -2.49
N LYS A 112 -7.64 -15.81 -3.47
CA LYS A 112 -8.78 -16.75 -3.33
C LYS A 112 -8.33 -18.13 -2.81
N LYS A 113 -7.12 -18.57 -3.18
CA LYS A 113 -6.54 -19.82 -2.68
C LYS A 113 -6.28 -19.77 -1.17
N ALA A 114 -5.64 -18.70 -0.70
CA ALA A 114 -5.34 -18.50 0.72
C ALA A 114 -6.63 -18.31 1.55
N VAL A 115 -7.60 -17.55 1.03
CA VAL A 115 -8.93 -17.41 1.65
C VAL A 115 -9.62 -18.77 1.79
N ASN A 116 -9.67 -19.56 0.72
CA ASN A 116 -10.27 -20.89 0.76
C ASN A 116 -9.56 -21.80 1.75
N GLN A 117 -8.21 -21.78 1.79
CA GLN A 117 -7.43 -22.52 2.77
C GLN A 117 -7.84 -22.15 4.20
N ILE A 118 -7.96 -20.86 4.53
CA ILE A 118 -8.38 -20.40 5.85
C ILE A 118 -9.79 -20.91 6.18
N LEU A 119 -10.74 -20.84 5.24
CA LEU A 119 -12.12 -21.27 5.44
C LEU A 119 -12.26 -22.79 5.63
N THR A 120 -11.46 -23.59 4.93
CA THR A 120 -11.52 -25.06 5.01
C THR A 120 -10.67 -25.65 6.13
N HIS A 121 -9.67 -24.92 6.64
CA HIS A 121 -8.72 -25.49 7.60
C HIS A 121 -9.40 -25.84 8.94
N PRO A 122 -9.24 -27.06 9.48
CA PRO A 122 -9.94 -27.50 10.69
C PRO A 122 -9.52 -26.75 11.95
N GLN A 123 -8.25 -26.31 12.02
CA GLN A 123 -7.71 -25.57 13.18
C GLN A 123 -8.09 -24.08 13.22
N VAL A 124 -8.79 -23.55 12.21
CA VAL A 124 -9.25 -22.16 12.21
C VAL A 124 -10.61 -22.08 12.92
N PRO A 125 -10.77 -21.24 13.95
CA PRO A 125 -12.05 -21.07 14.66
C PRO A 125 -13.20 -20.68 13.73
N SER A 126 -14.39 -21.21 14.00
CA SER A 126 -15.60 -20.92 13.22
C SER A 126 -15.97 -19.43 13.24
N GLU A 127 -15.70 -18.72 14.33
CA GLU A 127 -15.91 -17.28 14.46
C GLU A 127 -15.11 -16.49 13.41
N ILE A 128 -13.80 -16.74 13.29
CA ILE A 128 -12.95 -16.09 12.29
C ILE A 128 -13.43 -16.38 10.87
N LYS A 129 -13.85 -17.62 10.59
CA LYS A 129 -14.41 -18.00 9.27
C LYS A 129 -15.69 -17.22 8.95
N ASN A 130 -16.56 -17.04 9.94
CA ASN A 130 -17.80 -16.28 9.77
C ASN A 130 -17.51 -14.80 9.54
N ASN A 131 -16.54 -14.24 10.25
CA ASN A 131 -16.13 -12.84 10.09
C ASN A 131 -15.52 -12.57 8.71
N ILE A 132 -14.67 -13.48 8.22
CA ILE A 132 -14.12 -13.41 6.86
C ILE A 132 -15.25 -13.44 5.83
N LYS A 133 -16.21 -14.37 5.96
CA LYS A 133 -17.38 -14.44 5.06
C LYS A 133 -18.22 -13.16 5.10
N TYR A 134 -18.40 -12.58 6.28
CA TYR A 134 -19.14 -11.32 6.45
C TYR A 134 -18.45 -10.15 5.73
N ILE A 135 -17.13 -9.99 5.92
CA ILE A 135 -16.34 -8.95 5.24
C ILE A 135 -16.41 -9.14 3.72
N MET A 136 -16.22 -10.37 3.24
CA MET A 136 -16.31 -10.67 1.81
C MET A 136 -17.70 -10.35 1.23
N LYS A 137 -18.78 -10.60 1.96
CA LYS A 137 -20.14 -10.24 1.51
C LYS A 137 -20.33 -8.73 1.38
N LYS A 138 -19.68 -7.94 2.24
CA LYS A 138 -19.79 -6.47 2.26
C LYS A 138 -18.86 -5.77 1.27
N LYS A 139 -17.57 -6.16 1.23
CA LYS A 139 -16.52 -5.52 0.42
C LYS A 139 -16.24 -6.23 -0.91
N GLN A 140 -16.83 -7.41 -1.16
CA GLN A 140 -16.54 -8.29 -2.32
C GLN A 140 -15.09 -8.83 -2.39
N SER A 141 -14.21 -8.37 -1.50
CA SER A 141 -12.81 -8.75 -1.38
C SER A 141 -12.39 -8.71 0.09
N ILE A 142 -11.26 -9.34 0.41
CA ILE A 142 -10.65 -9.28 1.74
C ILE A 142 -9.16 -8.99 1.58
N CYS A 143 -8.66 -8.02 2.34
CA CYS A 143 -7.28 -7.57 2.27
C CYS A 143 -6.43 -8.20 3.37
N PHE A 144 -5.10 -8.19 3.21
CA PHE A 144 -4.17 -8.73 4.22
C PHE A 144 -4.37 -8.08 5.59
N TYR A 145 -4.57 -6.77 5.61
CA TYR A 145 -4.83 -6.02 6.84
C TYR A 145 -6.14 -6.46 7.53
N ASP A 146 -7.20 -6.77 6.78
CA ASP A 146 -8.47 -7.22 7.36
C ASP A 146 -8.30 -8.56 8.10
N VAL A 147 -7.56 -9.51 7.50
CA VAL A 147 -7.28 -10.81 8.14
C VAL A 147 -6.33 -10.66 9.33
N PHE A 148 -5.32 -9.79 9.22
CA PHE A 148 -4.40 -9.49 10.30
C PHE A 148 -5.15 -8.91 11.52
N MET A 149 -6.01 -7.92 11.32
CA MET A 149 -6.80 -7.32 12.39
C MET A 149 -7.77 -8.32 13.04
N LEU A 150 -8.29 -9.30 12.30
CA LEU A 150 -9.18 -10.33 12.88
C LEU A 150 -8.45 -11.34 13.77
N THR A 151 -7.14 -11.53 13.56
CA THR A 151 -6.43 -12.71 14.08
C THR A 151 -5.26 -12.38 15.00
N CYS A 152 -4.71 -11.16 14.88
CA CYS A 152 -3.45 -10.78 15.50
C CYS A 152 -3.51 -9.43 16.26
N SER A 153 -4.57 -8.62 16.08
CA SER A 153 -4.70 -7.32 16.75
C SER A 153 -5.67 -7.40 17.93
N GLU A 154 -5.20 -7.04 19.12
CA GLU A 154 -6.05 -6.79 20.29
C GLU A 154 -6.86 -5.48 20.13
N GLN A 155 -6.46 -4.59 19.22
CA GLN A 155 -7.10 -3.30 18.90
C GLN A 155 -7.92 -3.37 17.61
N SER A 156 -8.51 -4.54 17.33
CA SER A 156 -9.30 -4.76 16.11
C SER A 156 -10.60 -3.94 16.10
N PRO A 157 -10.81 -3.00 15.15
CA PRO A 157 -12.09 -2.28 15.03
C PRO A 157 -13.25 -3.23 14.67
N TYR A 158 -12.93 -4.42 14.15
CA TYR A 158 -13.91 -5.47 13.89
C TYR A 158 -14.47 -6.08 15.19
N VAL A 159 -13.63 -6.32 16.20
CA VAL A 159 -14.07 -6.82 17.51
C VAL A 159 -15.05 -5.83 18.16
N GLN A 160 -14.76 -4.53 18.12
CA GLN A 160 -15.65 -3.49 18.65
C GLN A 160 -16.96 -3.34 17.86
N SER A 161 -16.89 -3.40 16.52
CA SER A 161 -18.08 -3.34 15.67
C SER A 161 -19.00 -4.56 15.88
N MET A 162 -18.45 -5.74 16.09
CA MET A 162 -19.22 -6.97 16.32
C MET A 162 -19.81 -7.03 17.73
N ILE A 163 -19.12 -6.50 18.75
CA ILE A 163 -19.69 -6.31 20.08
C ILE A 163 -20.90 -5.36 20.02
N MET A 164 -20.82 -4.27 19.25
CA MET A 164 -21.95 -3.35 19.08
C MET A 164 -23.14 -3.97 18.32
N VAL A 165 -22.88 -4.75 17.25
CA VAL A 165 -23.94 -5.47 16.51
C VAL A 165 -24.62 -6.52 17.39
N ASN A 166 -23.85 -7.28 18.17
CA ASN A 166 -24.42 -8.31 19.04
C ASN A 166 -25.25 -7.69 20.18
N LYS A 167 -24.78 -6.57 20.76
CA LYS A 167 -25.51 -5.82 21.79
C LYS A 167 -26.83 -5.22 21.29
N SER A 168 -26.88 -4.75 20.05
CA SER A 168 -28.10 -4.21 19.43
C SER A 168 -29.09 -5.30 19.03
N ALA A 169 -28.63 -6.49 18.63
CA ALA A 169 -29.48 -7.65 18.41
C ALA A 169 -30.15 -8.15 19.69
N ILE A 170 -29.42 -8.18 20.82
CA ILE A 170 -29.95 -8.58 22.13
C ILE A 170 -30.93 -7.54 22.71
N SER A 171 -30.74 -6.25 22.43
CA SER A 171 -31.62 -5.17 22.89
C SER A 171 -32.93 -5.07 22.10
N SER A 172 -33.05 -5.72 20.94
CA SER A 172 -34.24 -5.68 20.08
C SER A 172 -35.19 -6.87 20.32
N THR A 173 -34.82 -7.77 21.22
CA THR A 173 -35.57 -8.99 21.62
C THR A 173 -36.13 -8.93 23.05
N ASN A 174 -36.00 -7.78 23.74
CA ASN A 174 -36.62 -7.50 25.04
C ASN A 174 -37.63 -6.36 24.93
#